data_AF-A0A3B8K8Q6-F1
#
_entry.id   AF-A0A3B8K8Q6-F1
#
_cell.length_a   1.000
_cell.length_b   1.000
_cell.length_c   1.000
_cell.angle_alpha   90.00
_cell.angle_beta   90.00
_cell.angle_gamma   90.00
#
_symmetry.space_group_name_H-M   'P 1'
#
loop_
_entity.id
_entity.type
_entity.pdbx_description
1 polymer ?
#
loop_
_entity_poly.entity_id
_entity_poly.type
_entity_poly.pdbx_seq_one_letter_code
_entity_poly.pdbx_strand_id
1 'polypeptide(L)'
;GLIFQSTTFALPKVIDERLSDLTVSVTAVGWYAFSVFALASVGQLIVGYLVDRWPLKLVFLAVAAGQCLFALVLVNSSGIATIVVCIAFMLVVFGQIPINDVLIGRVTNSDWRSRALAARYIITFSVSATAIPMIAWTHTTWGFGAFFMILAAVAVAILIFVSFLPKVEITQTQ
;
A
#
# COMPACT_ATOMS: atom_id res chain seq x y z
N GLY A 1 5.23 -3.65 2.94
CA GLY A 1 6.33 -4.14 2.08
C GLY A 1 5.78 -4.57 0.75
N LEU A 2 5.27 -5.81 0.67
CA LEU A 2 4.80 -6.43 -0.58
C LEU A 2 3.82 -5.55 -1.37
N ILE A 3 2.65 -5.21 -0.81
CA ILE A 3 1.63 -4.40 -1.51
C ILE A 3 2.20 -3.11 -2.10
N PHE A 4 2.96 -2.36 -1.29
CA PHE A 4 3.56 -1.09 -1.69
C PHE A 4 4.53 -1.28 -2.87
N GLN A 5 5.51 -2.18 -2.75
CA GLN A 5 6.53 -2.36 -3.78
C GLN A 5 5.97 -3.01 -5.04
N SER A 6 5.12 -4.02 -4.88
CA SER A 6 4.46 -4.69 -5.99
C SER A 6 3.63 -3.72 -6.82
N THR A 7 2.80 -2.90 -6.17
CA THR A 7 1.96 -1.95 -6.91
C THR A 7 2.81 -0.86 -7.55
N THR A 8 3.84 -0.36 -6.85
CA THR A 8 4.73 0.69 -7.40
C THR A 8 5.45 0.22 -8.67
N PHE A 9 5.94 -1.02 -8.70
CA PHE A 9 6.59 -1.57 -9.90
C PHE A 9 5.58 -1.94 -11.00
N ALA A 10 4.42 -2.47 -10.63
CA ALA A 10 3.42 -2.92 -11.60
C ALA A 10 2.64 -1.76 -12.24
N LEU A 11 2.48 -0.62 -11.54
CA LEU A 11 1.55 0.44 -11.91
C LEU A 11 1.72 0.95 -13.36
N PRO A 12 2.93 1.27 -13.86
CA PRO A 12 3.08 1.71 -15.24
C PRO A 12 2.57 0.67 -16.24
N LYS A 13 2.82 -0.62 -15.97
CA LYS A 13 2.38 -1.70 -16.85
C LYS A 13 0.88 -1.97 -16.75
N VAL A 14 0.30 -1.85 -15.56
CA VAL A 14 -1.16 -1.91 -15.36
C VAL A 14 -1.84 -0.82 -16.17
N ILE A 15 -1.30 0.41 -16.13
CA ILE A 15 -1.85 1.54 -16.90
C ILE A 15 -1.75 1.25 -18.40
N ASP A 16 -0.58 0.86 -18.89
CA ASP A 16 -0.35 0.50 -20.30
C ASP A 16 -1.32 -0.57 -20.81
N GLU A 17 -1.60 -1.60 -20.02
CA GLU A 17 -2.49 -2.69 -20.43
C GLU A 17 -3.98 -2.35 -20.28
N ARG A 18 -4.36 -1.66 -19.21
CA ARG A 18 -5.79 -1.39 -18.90
C ARG A 18 -6.33 -0.15 -19.59
N LEU A 19 -5.46 0.72 -20.11
CA LEU A 19 -5.80 1.90 -20.86
C LEU A 19 -5.32 1.82 -22.32
N SER A 20 -5.26 0.62 -22.92
CA SER A 20 -4.73 0.39 -24.27
C SER A 20 -5.21 1.39 -25.33
N ASP A 21 -6.45 1.88 -25.20
CA ASP A 21 -7.05 2.82 -26.15
C ASP A 21 -6.66 4.30 -25.91
N LEU A 22 -6.07 4.60 -24.75
CA LEU A 22 -5.69 5.94 -24.26
C LEU A 22 -4.17 6.09 -24.04
N THR A 23 -3.42 4.99 -23.93
CA THR A 23 -1.96 4.98 -23.77
C THR A 23 -1.28 4.90 -25.13
N VAL A 24 -1.33 6.02 -25.86
CA VAL A 24 -0.77 6.11 -27.22
C VAL A 24 0.78 6.14 -27.23
N SER A 25 1.43 6.36 -26.07
CA SER A 25 2.88 6.39 -25.95
C SER A 25 3.39 6.06 -24.54
N VAL A 26 4.66 5.67 -24.44
CA VAL A 26 5.37 5.46 -23.16
C VAL A 26 5.36 6.73 -22.29
N THR A 27 5.47 7.90 -22.92
CA THR A 27 5.40 9.20 -22.22
C THR A 27 4.03 9.41 -21.57
N ALA A 28 2.94 9.02 -22.22
CA ALA A 28 1.60 9.11 -21.64
C ALA A 28 1.46 8.21 -20.41
N VAL A 29 1.95 6.96 -20.48
CA VAL A 29 1.98 6.03 -19.33
C VAL A 29 2.76 6.64 -18.16
N GLY A 30 3.92 7.25 -18.45
CA GLY A 30 4.74 7.95 -17.45
C GLY A 30 3.98 9.09 -16.75
N TRP A 31 3.26 9.92 -17.51
CA TRP A 31 2.44 11.00 -16.95
C TRP A 31 1.30 10.48 -16.08
N TYR A 32 0.59 9.44 -16.50
CA TYR A 32 -0.46 8.84 -15.68
C TYR A 32 0.10 8.26 -14.38
N ALA A 33 1.20 7.51 -14.45
CA ALA A 33 1.86 6.99 -13.24
C ALA A 33 2.32 8.12 -12.31
N PHE A 34 2.91 9.18 -12.86
CA PHE A 34 3.28 10.38 -12.11
C PHE A 34 2.06 10.99 -11.41
N SER A 35 0.96 11.22 -12.12
CA SER A 35 -0.26 11.79 -11.53
C SER A 35 -0.83 10.91 -10.42
N VAL A 36 -0.84 9.59 -10.60
CA VAL A 36 -1.27 8.64 -9.57
C VAL A 36 -0.41 8.78 -8.31
N PHE A 37 0.91 8.72 -8.44
CA PHE A 37 1.80 8.81 -7.28
C PHE A 37 1.79 10.19 -6.62
N ALA A 38 1.72 11.27 -7.41
CA ALA A 38 1.66 12.63 -6.91
C ALA A 38 0.41 12.85 -6.05
N LEU A 39 -0.77 12.44 -6.54
CA LEU A 39 -2.02 12.55 -5.79
C LEU A 39 -2.05 11.60 -4.58
N ALA A 40 -1.54 10.39 -4.73
CA ALA A 40 -1.47 9.42 -3.64
C ALA A 40 -0.55 9.86 -2.48
N SER A 41 0.47 10.67 -2.74
CA SER A 41 1.40 11.18 -1.72
C SER A 41 0.70 11.90 -0.56
N VAL A 42 -0.43 12.56 -0.85
CA VAL A 42 -1.27 13.24 0.13
C VAL A 42 -1.80 12.26 1.19
N GLY A 43 -1.92 10.96 0.86
CA GLY A 43 -2.32 9.92 1.80
C GLY A 43 -1.44 9.85 3.04
N GLN A 44 -0.13 10.12 2.92
CA GLN A 44 0.79 10.16 4.07
C GLN A 44 0.46 11.32 5.02
N LEU A 45 0.11 12.49 4.48
CA LEU A 45 -0.29 13.65 5.29
C LEU A 45 -1.62 13.40 5.99
N ILE A 46 -2.61 12.87 5.26
CA ILE A 46 -3.94 12.54 5.80
C ILE A 46 -3.79 11.52 6.94
N VAL A 47 -3.12 10.41 6.68
CA VAL A 47 -3.01 9.35 7.68
C VAL A 47 -2.11 9.74 8.84
N GLY A 48 -1.03 10.48 8.59
CA GLY A 48 -0.18 11.04 9.65
C GLY A 48 -0.99 11.90 10.62
N TYR A 49 -1.82 12.79 10.10
CA TYR A 49 -2.74 13.58 10.93
C TYR A 49 -3.78 12.72 11.68
N LEU A 50 -4.33 11.68 11.03
CA LEU A 50 -5.33 10.80 11.65
C LEU A 50 -4.73 9.97 12.79
N VAL A 51 -3.54 9.40 12.64
CA VAL A 51 -2.93 8.57 13.70
C VAL A 51 -2.55 9.37 14.94
N ASP A 52 -2.37 10.68 14.80
CA ASP A 52 -2.14 11.58 15.93
C ASP A 52 -3.41 11.90 16.72
N ARG A 53 -4.58 11.86 16.06
CA ARG A 53 -5.87 12.23 16.68
C ARG A 53 -6.78 11.06 17.00
N TRP A 54 -6.57 9.91 16.36
CA TRP A 54 -7.43 8.74 16.46
C TRP A 54 -6.62 7.53 16.93
N PRO A 55 -7.27 6.51 17.52
CA PRO A 55 -6.59 5.27 17.89
C PRO A 55 -5.90 4.64 16.68
N LEU A 56 -4.59 4.39 16.80
CA LEU A 56 -3.74 3.84 15.73
C LEU A 56 -4.36 2.59 15.10
N LYS A 57 -4.92 1.70 15.92
CA LYS A 57 -5.61 0.49 15.48
C LYS A 57 -6.76 0.78 14.51
N LEU A 58 -7.60 1.78 14.81
CA LEU A 58 -8.75 2.11 13.97
C LEU A 58 -8.31 2.66 12.62
N VAL A 59 -7.33 3.57 12.62
CA VAL A 59 -6.78 4.14 11.39
C VAL A 59 -6.12 3.04 10.54
N PHE A 60 -5.38 2.12 11.16
CA PHE A 60 -4.77 1.00 10.47
C PHE A 60 -5.82 0.04 9.88
N LEU A 61 -6.86 -0.31 10.64
CA LEU A 61 -7.97 -1.13 10.12
C LEU A 61 -8.64 -0.49 8.91
N ALA A 62 -8.89 0.83 8.96
CA ALA A 62 -9.50 1.56 7.84
C ALA A 62 -8.61 1.55 6.59
N VAL A 63 -7.30 1.79 6.76
CA VAL A 63 -6.33 1.75 5.65
C VAL A 63 -6.22 0.34 5.06
N ALA A 64 -6.14 -0.71 5.88
CA ALA A 64 -6.07 -2.10 5.44
C ALA A 64 -7.37 -2.54 4.72
N ALA A 65 -8.53 -2.11 5.23
CA ALA A 65 -9.82 -2.35 4.58
C ALA A 65 -9.90 -1.66 3.21
N GLY A 66 -9.43 -0.41 3.12
CA GLY A 66 -9.32 0.31 1.85
C GLY A 66 -8.41 -0.40 0.86
N GLN A 67 -7.26 -0.92 1.31
CA GLN A 67 -6.36 -1.71 0.46
C GLN A 67 -7.05 -2.95 -0.10
N CYS A 68 -7.79 -3.69 0.75
CA CYS A 68 -8.57 -4.85 0.30
C CYS A 68 -9.63 -4.44 -0.73
N LEU A 69 -10.44 -3.43 -0.40
CA LEU A 69 -11.52 -2.95 -1.26
C LEU A 69 -11.00 -2.53 -2.63
N PHE A 70 -10.03 -1.62 -2.69
CA PHE A 70 -9.55 -1.11 -3.97
C PHE A 70 -8.74 -2.15 -4.76
N ALA A 71 -8.03 -3.07 -4.10
CA ALA A 71 -7.42 -4.21 -4.80
C ALA A 71 -8.48 -5.07 -5.48
N LEU A 72 -9.59 -5.38 -4.81
CA LEU A 72 -10.71 -6.13 -5.41
C LEU A 72 -11.38 -5.38 -6.56
N VAL A 73 -11.58 -4.07 -6.43
CA VAL A 73 -12.13 -3.25 -7.52
C VAL A 73 -11.21 -3.25 -8.74
N LEU A 74 -9.87 -3.23 -8.53
CA LEU A 74 -8.91 -3.24 -9.63
C LEU A 74 -8.93 -4.53 -10.47
N VAL A 75 -9.36 -5.67 -9.90
CA VAL A 75 -9.44 -6.96 -10.61
C VAL A 75 -10.21 -6.85 -11.93
N ASN A 76 -11.34 -6.14 -11.91
CA ASN A 76 -12.24 -6.00 -13.06
C ASN A 76 -12.25 -4.58 -13.66
N SER A 77 -11.30 -3.73 -13.27
CA SER A 77 -11.23 -2.36 -13.79
C SER A 77 -10.67 -2.33 -15.22
N SER A 78 -11.12 -1.34 -16.00
CA SER A 78 -10.60 -1.02 -17.33
C SER A 78 -10.77 0.46 -17.64
N GLY A 79 -10.00 0.96 -18.61
CA GLY A 79 -10.05 2.34 -19.09
C GLY A 79 -9.73 3.37 -18.00
N ILE A 80 -10.36 4.55 -18.11
CA ILE A 80 -10.12 5.68 -17.19
C ILE A 80 -10.47 5.32 -15.74
N ALA A 81 -11.43 4.42 -15.52
CA ALA A 81 -11.79 3.97 -14.17
C ALA A 81 -10.58 3.34 -13.44
N THR A 82 -9.69 2.65 -14.16
CA THR A 82 -8.45 2.10 -13.57
C THR A 82 -7.56 3.20 -12.98
N ILE A 83 -7.42 4.36 -13.62
CA ILE A 83 -6.63 5.47 -13.05
C ILE A 83 -7.23 5.93 -11.71
N VAL A 84 -8.55 6.16 -11.68
CA VAL A 84 -9.23 6.64 -10.47
C VAL A 84 -9.06 5.65 -9.33
N VAL A 85 -9.22 4.35 -9.60
CA VAL A 85 -9.06 3.31 -8.58
C VAL A 85 -7.60 3.15 -8.19
N CYS A 86 -6.64 3.30 -9.11
CA CYS A 86 -5.22 3.32 -8.80
C CYS A 86 -4.85 4.50 -7.89
N ILE A 87 -5.41 5.70 -8.10
CA ILE A 87 -5.23 6.84 -7.19
C ILE A 87 -5.75 6.48 -5.80
N ALA A 88 -6.98 5.95 -5.70
CA ALA A 88 -7.57 5.59 -4.42
C ALA A 88 -6.76 4.48 -3.70
N PHE A 89 -6.34 3.45 -4.43
CA PHE A 89 -5.53 2.36 -3.91
C PHE A 89 -4.15 2.86 -3.46
N MET A 90 -3.47 3.66 -4.28
CA MET A 90 -2.16 4.20 -3.93
C MET A 90 -2.24 5.20 -2.77
N LEU A 91 -3.34 5.95 -2.63
CA LEU A 91 -3.58 6.84 -1.49
C LEU A 91 -3.58 6.06 -0.17
N VAL A 92 -4.29 4.93 -0.10
CA VAL A 92 -4.29 4.08 1.11
C VAL A 92 -2.96 3.33 1.29
N VAL A 93 -2.31 2.91 0.21
CA VAL A 93 -0.99 2.26 0.25
C VAL A 93 0.08 3.22 0.78
N PHE A 94 0.11 4.45 0.31
CA PHE A 94 1.02 5.48 0.82
C PHE A 94 0.61 5.93 2.22
N GLY A 95 -0.68 6.05 2.50
CA GLY A 95 -1.21 6.32 3.83
C GLY A 95 -0.79 5.31 4.89
N GLN A 96 -0.41 4.08 4.53
CA GLN A 96 0.10 3.12 5.50
C GLN A 96 1.54 3.42 5.98
N ILE A 97 2.31 4.26 5.29
CA ILE A 97 3.70 4.54 5.64
C ILE A 97 3.83 5.14 7.05
N PRO A 98 3.12 6.24 7.40
CA PRO A 98 3.21 6.83 8.74
C PRO A 98 2.70 5.90 9.84
N ILE A 99 1.68 5.07 9.57
CA ILE A 99 1.14 4.11 10.57
C ILE A 99 2.25 3.20 11.09
N ASN A 100 3.05 2.63 10.19
CA ASN A 100 4.09 1.69 10.59
C ASN A 100 5.21 2.36 11.39
N ASP A 101 5.55 3.61 11.05
CA ASP A 101 6.58 4.38 11.76
C ASP A 101 6.10 4.77 13.17
N VAL A 102 4.85 5.23 13.27
CA VAL A 102 4.20 5.57 14.55
C VAL A 102 4.02 4.34 15.43
N LEU A 103 3.63 3.19 14.86
CA LEU A 103 3.47 1.94 15.61
C LEU A 103 4.78 1.56 16.30
N ILE A 104 5.89 1.47 15.56
CA ILE A 104 7.20 1.18 16.13
C ILE A 104 7.56 2.23 17.17
N GLY A 105 7.32 3.51 16.87
CA GLY A 105 7.57 4.59 17.81
C GLY A 105 6.83 4.43 19.15
N ARG A 106 5.57 3.98 19.15
CA ARG A 106 4.80 3.83 20.39
C ARG A 106 5.16 2.59 21.20
N VAL A 107 5.66 1.53 20.56
CA VAL A 107 5.92 0.25 21.25
C VAL A 107 7.38 0.04 21.63
N THR A 108 8.30 0.87 21.12
CA THR A 108 9.74 0.74 21.40
C THR A 108 10.26 1.88 22.28
N ASN A 109 11.09 1.53 23.27
CA ASN A 109 11.85 2.49 24.06
C ASN A 109 12.82 3.29 23.17
N SER A 110 13.14 4.52 23.59
CA SER A 110 14.03 5.45 22.86
C SER A 110 15.32 4.79 22.39
N ASP A 111 15.97 4.04 23.28
CA ASP A 111 17.32 3.49 23.08
C ASP A 111 17.32 2.33 22.06
N TRP A 112 16.17 1.67 21.87
CA TRP A 112 16.02 0.54 20.97
C TRP A 112 15.31 0.90 19.66
N ARG A 113 14.75 2.11 19.56
CA ARG A 113 13.93 2.54 18.41
C ARG A 113 14.67 2.41 17.08
N SER A 114 15.94 2.84 17.01
CA SER A 114 16.77 2.71 15.80
C SER A 114 16.96 1.25 15.38
N ARG A 115 17.24 0.36 16.33
CA ARG A 115 17.44 -1.09 16.08
C ARG A 115 16.14 -1.76 15.64
N ALA A 116 15.01 -1.39 16.24
CA ALA A 116 13.70 -1.91 15.87
C ALA A 116 13.29 -1.46 14.45
N LEU A 117 13.55 -0.21 14.09
CA LEU A 117 13.35 0.28 12.72
C LEU A 117 14.24 -0.47 11.73
N ALA A 118 15.53 -0.66 12.05
CA ALA A 118 16.44 -1.42 11.21
C ALA A 118 15.93 -2.85 10.97
N ALA A 119 15.51 -3.56 12.02
CA ALA A 119 14.95 -4.90 11.91
C ALA A 119 13.68 -4.93 11.04
N ARG A 120 12.77 -3.97 11.24
CA ARG A 120 11.57 -3.82 10.40
C ARG A 120 11.93 -3.58 8.94
N TYR A 121 12.89 -2.71 8.64
CA TYR A 121 13.28 -2.41 7.27
C TYR A 121 13.94 -3.61 6.59
N ILE A 122 14.78 -4.38 7.30
CA ILE A 122 15.34 -5.63 6.77
C ILE A 122 14.21 -6.58 6.34
N ILE A 123 13.26 -6.87 7.24
CA ILE A 123 12.11 -7.73 6.93
C ILE A 123 11.31 -7.17 5.74
N THR A 124 11.07 -5.86 5.74
CA THR A 124 10.31 -5.19 4.68
C THR A 124 11.01 -5.31 3.33
N PHE A 125 12.33 -5.10 3.26
CA PHE A 125 13.10 -5.22 2.03
C PHE A 125 13.20 -6.66 1.54
N SER A 126 13.40 -7.63 2.45
CA SER A 126 13.42 -9.06 2.10
C SER A 126 12.10 -9.50 1.48
N VAL A 127 10.97 -9.13 2.08
CA VAL A 127 9.64 -9.41 1.50
C VAL A 127 9.44 -8.65 0.19
N SER A 128 9.96 -7.43 0.07
CA SER A 128 9.82 -6.62 -1.14
C SER A 128 10.59 -7.20 -2.33
N ALA A 129 11.67 -7.94 -2.10
CA ALA A 129 12.44 -8.59 -3.16
C ALA A 129 11.59 -9.64 -3.93
N THR A 130 10.53 -10.19 -3.31
CA THR A 130 9.63 -11.14 -3.97
C THR A 130 8.59 -10.46 -4.87
N ALA A 131 8.49 -9.13 -4.85
CA ALA A 131 7.48 -8.38 -5.59
C ALA A 131 7.59 -8.59 -7.11
N ILE A 132 8.78 -8.42 -7.70
CA ILE A 132 8.99 -8.55 -9.15
C ILE A 132 8.74 -9.99 -9.63
N PRO A 133 9.31 -11.04 -9.01
CA PRO A 133 8.98 -12.42 -9.36
C PRO A 133 7.49 -12.74 -9.28
N MET A 134 6.80 -12.26 -8.24
CA MET A 134 5.37 -12.46 -8.08
C MET A 134 4.57 -11.77 -9.19
N ILE A 135 4.90 -10.52 -9.53
CA ILE A 135 4.28 -9.79 -10.65
C ILE A 135 4.48 -10.57 -11.95
N ALA A 136 5.72 -10.96 -12.26
CA ALA A 136 6.04 -11.67 -13.50
C ALA A 136 5.26 -12.99 -13.62
N TRP A 137 5.23 -13.79 -12.57
CA TRP A 137 4.52 -15.07 -12.55
C TRP A 137 3.00 -14.90 -12.71
N THR A 138 2.41 -13.98 -11.95
CA THR A 138 0.95 -13.74 -11.99
C THR A 138 0.52 -13.17 -13.33
N HIS A 139 1.25 -12.18 -13.84
CA HIS A 139 0.98 -11.52 -15.11
C HIS A 139 1.06 -12.50 -16.29
N THR A 140 2.11 -13.30 -16.36
CA THR A 140 2.31 -14.25 -17.47
C THR A 140 1.35 -15.43 -17.45
N THR A 141 0.88 -15.85 -16.27
CA THR A 141 0.03 -17.05 -16.14
C THR A 141 -1.46 -16.73 -16.17
N TRP A 142 -1.89 -15.64 -15.53
CA TRP A 142 -3.32 -15.29 -15.35
C TRP A 142 -3.64 -13.80 -15.55
N GLY A 143 -2.66 -12.98 -15.91
CA GLY A 143 -2.80 -11.54 -16.05
C GLY A 143 -2.92 -10.78 -14.71
N PHE A 144 -3.15 -9.47 -14.79
CA PHE A 144 -3.20 -8.59 -13.61
C PHE A 144 -4.37 -8.86 -12.64
N GLY A 145 -5.42 -9.57 -13.08
CA GLY A 145 -6.51 -9.94 -12.18
C GLY A 145 -6.02 -10.80 -11.00
N ALA A 146 -5.20 -11.81 -11.28
CA ALA A 146 -4.61 -12.67 -10.25
C ALA A 146 -3.65 -11.91 -9.33
N PHE A 147 -2.88 -10.98 -9.90
CA PHE A 147 -2.02 -10.08 -9.12
C PHE A 147 -2.83 -9.30 -8.07
N PHE A 148 -3.93 -8.65 -8.48
CA PHE A 148 -4.77 -7.89 -7.56
C PHE A 148 -5.49 -8.76 -6.54
N MET A 149 -5.89 -9.99 -6.90
CA MET A 149 -6.45 -10.95 -5.93
C MET A 149 -5.44 -11.33 -4.84
N ILE A 150 -4.16 -11.52 -5.19
CA ILE A 150 -3.11 -11.78 -4.21
C ILE A 150 -2.91 -10.56 -3.30
N LEU A 151 -2.89 -9.35 -3.85
CA LEU A 151 -2.79 -8.13 -3.03
C LEU A 151 -3.98 -7.98 -2.08
N ALA A 152 -5.20 -8.30 -2.53
CA ALA A 152 -6.39 -8.30 -1.69
C ALA A 152 -6.27 -9.34 -0.56
N ALA A 153 -5.81 -10.56 -0.86
CA ALA A 153 -5.59 -11.60 0.16
C ALA A 153 -4.54 -11.17 1.20
N VAL A 154 -3.45 -10.52 0.78
CA VAL A 154 -2.44 -9.96 1.68
C VAL A 154 -3.03 -8.83 2.52
N ALA A 155 -3.86 -7.96 1.95
CA ALA A 155 -4.55 -6.90 2.68
C ALA A 155 -5.54 -7.45 3.72
N VAL A 156 -6.27 -8.53 3.39
CA VAL A 156 -7.12 -9.27 4.34
C VAL A 156 -6.28 -9.85 5.48
N ALA A 157 -5.15 -10.48 5.17
CA ALA A 157 -4.24 -11.00 6.20
C ALA A 157 -3.77 -9.87 7.14
N ILE A 158 -3.37 -8.71 6.59
CA ILE A 158 -3.02 -7.52 7.39
C ILE A 158 -4.20 -7.09 8.27
N LEU A 159 -5.41 -7.01 7.71
CA LEU A 159 -6.61 -6.61 8.44
C LEU A 159 -6.87 -7.56 9.63
N ILE A 160 -6.76 -8.87 9.40
CA ILE A 160 -6.88 -9.89 10.45
C ILE A 160 -5.80 -9.68 11.52
N PHE A 161 -4.52 -9.55 11.16
CA PHE A 161 -3.44 -9.31 12.12
C PHE A 161 -3.64 -8.03 12.93
N VAL A 162 -4.07 -6.94 12.28
CA VAL A 162 -4.33 -5.65 12.94
C VAL A 162 -5.54 -5.75 13.87
N SER A 163 -6.52 -6.61 13.58
CA SER A 163 -7.67 -6.83 14.48
C SER A 163 -7.24 -7.39 15.84
N PHE A 164 -6.14 -8.13 15.89
CA PHE A 164 -5.53 -8.64 17.13
C PHE A 164 -4.56 -7.65 17.79
N LEU A 165 -4.25 -6.52 17.16
CA LEU A 165 -3.38 -5.50 17.75
C LEU A 165 -4.02 -4.98 19.05
N PRO A 166 -3.30 -4.99 20.19
CA PRO A 166 -3.80 -4.42 21.43
C PRO A 166 -4.01 -2.92 21.27
N LYS A 167 -4.87 -2.32 22.10
CA LYS A 167 -4.98 -0.86 22.14
C LYS A 167 -3.64 -0.32 22.65
N VAL A 168 -2.83 0.22 21.74
CA VAL A 168 -1.58 0.91 22.10
C VAL A 168 -2.00 2.27 22.66
N GLU A 169 -2.34 2.29 23.94
CA GLU A 169 -2.54 3.52 24.70
C GLU A 169 -1.20 4.23 24.88
N ILE A 170 -1.23 5.56 24.75
CA ILE A 170 -0.07 6.39 25.00
C ILE A 170 0.14 6.37 26.52
N THR A 171 1.13 5.62 27.01
CA THR A 171 1.63 5.83 28.37
C THR A 171 2.25 7.23 28.39
N GLN A 172 1.47 8.23 28.81
CA GLN A 172 2.02 9.54 29.15
C GLN A 172 2.88 9.35 30.41
N THR A 173 4.15 9.02 30.23
CA THR A 173 5.14 9.34 31.25
C THR A 173 5.38 10.84 31.19
N GLN A 174 4.81 11.55 32.18
CA GLN A 174 5.15 12.93 32.51
C GLN A 174 6.63 13.10 32.80
#